data_AF-A0A947AQ98-F1
#
_entry.id   AF-A0A947AQ98-F1
#
_cell.length_a   1.000
_cell.length_b   1.000
_cell.length_c   1.000
_cell.angle_alpha   90.00
_cell.angle_beta   90.00
_cell.angle_gamma   90.00
#
_symmetry.space_group_name_H-M   'P 1'
#
loop_
_entity.id
_entity.type
_entity.pdbx_description
1 polymer ?
#
loop_
_entity_poly.entity_id
_entity_poly.type
_entity_poly.pdbx_seq_one_letter_code
_entity_poly.pdbx_strand_id
1 'polypeptide(L)'
;QGHNVVYHEFAHILDMRDGTADGTPELFNRQLYQAWVEICSKEFFKLKKDAEEGRKSLLDSYGAVHEAEFFAVATELFFDRPLRMKLQHPDLYAVLSAYYRQDTAERQQLKLSTPKSE
;
A
#
# COMPACT_ATOMS: atom_id res chain seq x y z
N GLN A 1 5.32 13.08 -6.05
CA GLN A 1 5.03 11.92 -6.93
C GLN A 1 4.87 10.68 -6.04
N GLY A 2 4.15 9.68 -6.53
CA GLY A 2 3.85 8.41 -5.86
C GLY A 2 3.84 7.32 -6.93
N HIS A 3 4.84 7.39 -7.80
CA HIS A 3 5.12 6.52 -8.93
C HIS A 3 6.57 6.11 -8.76
N ASN A 4 6.79 5.13 -7.89
CA ASN A 4 8.11 4.60 -7.60
C ASN A 4 8.16 3.17 -8.12
N VAL A 5 8.58 3.07 -9.39
CA VAL A 5 8.66 1.79 -10.13
C VAL A 5 9.48 0.75 -9.36
N VAL A 6 10.49 1.16 -8.58
CA VAL A 6 11.27 0.22 -7.76
C VAL A 6 10.41 -0.45 -6.70
N TYR A 7 9.58 0.31 -5.98
CA TYR A 7 8.66 -0.26 -4.99
C TYR A 7 7.51 -1.04 -5.65
N HIS A 8 7.08 -0.61 -6.83
CA HIS A 8 6.07 -1.29 -7.62
C HIS A 8 6.51 -2.71 -8.00
N GLU A 9 7.64 -2.84 -8.69
CA GLU A 9 8.19 -4.14 -9.08
C GLU A 9 8.59 -4.99 -7.87
N PHE A 10 9.08 -4.34 -6.81
CA PHE A 10 9.35 -5.02 -5.56
C PHE A 10 8.09 -5.67 -4.97
N ALA A 11 6.94 -4.99 -5.01
CA ALA A 11 5.68 -5.54 -4.54
C ALA A 11 5.27 -6.77 -5.35
N HIS A 12 5.39 -6.73 -6.69
CA HIS A 12 5.11 -7.91 -7.52
C HIS A 12 6.04 -9.09 -7.22
N ILE A 13 7.33 -8.84 -6.97
CA ILE A 13 8.26 -9.91 -6.56
C ILE A 13 7.83 -10.53 -5.24
N LEU A 14 7.30 -9.74 -4.29
CA LEU A 14 6.78 -10.26 -3.02
C LEU A 14 5.50 -11.06 -3.20
N ASP A 15 4.58 -10.57 -4.04
CA ASP A 15 3.32 -11.23 -4.38
C ASP A 15 3.59 -12.63 -4.95
N MET A 16 4.51 -12.71 -5.93
CA MET A 16 4.89 -13.95 -6.61
C MET A 16 5.63 -15.00 -5.77
N ARG A 17 5.94 -14.75 -4.50
CA ARG A 17 6.75 -15.68 -3.68
C ARG A 17 6.08 -17.01 -3.40
N ASP A 18 4.76 -17.04 -3.31
CA ASP A 18 3.98 -18.27 -3.14
C ASP A 18 3.62 -18.95 -4.47
N GLY A 19 4.04 -18.36 -5.59
CA GLY A 19 3.79 -18.85 -6.95
C GLY A 19 2.56 -18.24 -7.61
N THR A 20 1.86 -17.30 -6.97
CA THR A 20 0.70 -16.60 -7.53
C THR A 20 0.88 -15.08 -7.57
N ALA A 21 0.19 -14.40 -8.47
CA ALA A 21 0.20 -12.94 -8.57
C ALA A 21 -1.24 -12.42 -8.42
N ASP A 22 -1.75 -12.48 -7.20
CA ASP A 22 -3.15 -12.20 -6.88
C ASP A 22 -3.34 -10.99 -5.94
N GLY A 23 -2.26 -10.27 -5.61
CA GLY A 23 -2.28 -9.13 -4.68
C GLY A 23 -2.31 -9.54 -3.21
N THR A 24 -2.11 -10.82 -2.89
CA THR A 24 -1.98 -11.35 -1.54
C THR A 24 -0.60 -12.00 -1.37
N PRO A 25 0.43 -11.23 -0.96
CA PRO A 25 1.75 -11.79 -0.72
C PRO A 25 1.72 -12.77 0.47
N GLU A 26 2.79 -13.54 0.65
CA GLU A 26 2.91 -14.48 1.78
C GLU A 26 2.69 -13.79 3.15
N LEU A 27 1.64 -14.19 3.88
CA LEU A 27 1.26 -13.59 5.17
C LEU A 27 1.62 -14.50 6.35
N PHE A 28 2.13 -13.90 7.42
CA PHE A 28 2.74 -14.62 8.55
C PHE A 28 1.76 -15.31 9.49
N ASN A 29 0.47 -14.94 9.49
CA ASN A 29 -0.54 -15.55 10.35
C ASN A 29 -1.96 -15.33 9.81
N ARG A 30 -2.90 -16.11 10.36
CA ARG A 30 -4.31 -16.12 9.94
C ARG A 30 -5.02 -14.79 10.20
N GLN A 31 -4.69 -14.10 11.30
CA GLN A 31 -5.32 -12.82 11.65
C GLN A 31 -4.95 -11.75 10.62
N LEU A 32 -3.68 -11.67 10.22
CA LEU A 32 -3.21 -10.78 9.17
C LEU A 32 -3.85 -11.14 7.82
N TYR A 33 -3.98 -12.42 7.50
CA TYR A 33 -4.67 -12.86 6.28
C TYR A 33 -6.12 -12.37 6.22
N GLN A 34 -6.87 -12.53 7.31
CA GLN A 34 -8.26 -12.05 7.36
C GLN A 34 -8.36 -10.54 7.19
N ALA A 35 -7.52 -9.79 7.93
CA ALA A 35 -7.47 -8.33 7.81
C ALA A 35 -7.03 -7.87 6.42
N TRP A 36 -6.07 -8.56 5.81
CA TRP A 36 -5.59 -8.27 4.45
C TRP A 36 -6.71 -8.38 3.43
N VAL A 37 -7.37 -9.53 3.38
CA VAL A 37 -8.47 -9.78 2.43
C VAL A 37 -9.58 -8.75 2.64
N GLU A 38 -10.02 -8.53 3.88
CA GLU A 38 -11.11 -7.59 4.16
C GLU A 38 -10.77 -6.16 3.70
N ILE A 39 -9.60 -5.64 4.10
CA ILE A 39 -9.24 -4.25 3.88
C ILE A 39 -8.78 -4.01 2.44
N CYS A 40 -7.92 -4.87 1.89
CA CYS A 40 -7.42 -4.71 0.52
C CYS A 40 -8.55 -4.85 -0.50
N SER A 41 -9.46 -5.83 -0.36
CA SER A 41 -10.61 -5.95 -1.27
C SER A 41 -11.52 -4.72 -1.18
N LYS A 42 -11.82 -4.23 0.03
CA LYS A 42 -12.66 -3.04 0.23
C LYS A 42 -12.05 -1.80 -0.44
N GLU A 43 -10.76 -1.55 -0.24
CA GLU A 43 -10.08 -0.39 -0.81
C GLU A 43 -9.87 -0.53 -2.33
N PHE A 44 -9.63 -1.74 -2.83
CA PHE A 44 -9.58 -2.02 -4.27
C PHE A 44 -10.90 -1.71 -4.95
N PHE A 45 -12.04 -2.23 -4.45
CA PHE A 45 -13.34 -1.95 -5.05
C PHE A 45 -13.72 -0.46 -4.97
N LYS A 46 -13.33 0.22 -3.88
CA LYS A 46 -13.49 1.68 -3.77
C LYS A 46 -12.68 2.41 -4.83
N LEU A 47 -11.40 2.07 -5.00
CA LEU A 47 -10.52 2.67 -6.01
C LEU A 47 -11.05 2.41 -7.43
N LYS A 48 -11.51 1.18 -7.70
CA LYS A 48 -12.11 0.81 -8.98
C LYS A 48 -13.33 1.66 -9.31
N LYS A 49 -14.25 1.79 -8.34
CA LYS A 49 -15.42 2.66 -8.48
C LYS A 49 -15.02 4.13 -8.69
N ASP A 50 -14.04 4.63 -7.94
CA ASP A 50 -13.54 6.00 -8.12
C ASP A 50 -12.94 6.21 -9.51
N ALA A 51 -12.18 5.24 -10.04
CA ALA A 51 -11.61 5.29 -11.37
C ALA A 51 -12.69 5.28 -12.48
N GLU A 52 -13.69 4.41 -12.36
CA GLU A 52 -14.83 4.33 -13.30
C GLU A 52 -15.63 5.64 -13.35
N GLU A 53 -15.78 6.32 -12.22
CA GLU A 53 -16.52 7.59 -12.12
C GLU A 53 -15.61 8.83 -12.30
N GLY A 54 -14.33 8.65 -12.65
CA GLY A 54 -13.37 9.73 -12.87
C GLY A 54 -13.07 10.57 -11.62
N ARG A 55 -13.32 10.02 -10.42
CA ARG A 55 -13.03 10.68 -9.15
C ARG A 55 -11.54 10.60 -8.82
N LYS A 56 -11.02 11.68 -8.24
CA LYS A 56 -9.63 11.72 -7.77
C LYS A 56 -9.49 10.89 -6.49
N SER A 57 -8.48 10.03 -6.45
CA SER A 57 -8.06 9.26 -5.28
C SER A 57 -6.60 9.56 -4.93
N LEU A 58 -6.17 9.20 -3.71
CA LEU A 58 -4.75 9.24 -3.34
C LEU A 58 -3.97 8.13 -4.04
N LEU A 59 -4.57 6.93 -4.10
CA LEU A 59 -4.09 5.79 -4.89
C LEU A 59 -4.25 6.13 -6.37
N ASP A 60 -3.23 5.82 -7.15
CA ASP A 60 -3.29 5.97 -8.59
C ASP A 60 -4.36 5.03 -9.18
N SER A 61 -5.11 5.51 -10.18
CA SER A 61 -6.16 4.72 -10.83
C SER A 61 -5.65 3.45 -11.50
N TYR A 62 -4.35 3.36 -11.81
CA TYR A 62 -3.74 2.14 -12.31
C TYR A 62 -3.88 0.96 -11.33
N GLY A 63 -3.90 1.23 -10.02
CA GLY A 63 -4.18 0.22 -9.00
C GLY A 63 -5.59 -0.38 -9.09
N ALA A 64 -6.49 0.15 -9.92
CA ALA A 64 -7.83 -0.41 -10.14
C ALA A 64 -7.88 -1.54 -11.19
N VAL A 65 -6.77 -1.84 -11.88
CA VAL A 65 -6.75 -2.83 -12.98
C VAL A 65 -7.00 -4.25 -12.44
N HIS A 66 -6.26 -4.66 -11.41
CA HIS A 66 -6.46 -5.90 -10.65
C HIS A 66 -5.75 -5.79 -9.29
N GLU A 67 -5.99 -6.76 -8.41
CA GLU A 67 -5.53 -6.79 -7.02
C GLU A 67 -3.99 -6.75 -6.90
N ALA A 68 -3.25 -7.37 -7.82
CA ALA A 68 -1.79 -7.26 -7.82
C ALA A 68 -1.28 -5.83 -8.11
N GLU A 69 -1.90 -5.09 -9.05
CA GLU A 69 -1.58 -3.67 -9.26
C GLU A 69 -1.98 -2.82 -8.05
N PHE A 70 -3.13 -3.15 -7.45
CA PHE A 70 -3.58 -2.48 -6.24
C PHE A 70 -2.53 -2.58 -5.14
N PHE A 71 -2.01 -3.79 -4.88
CA PHE A 71 -0.98 -4.00 -3.88
C PHE A 71 0.33 -3.25 -4.22
N ALA A 72 0.73 -3.22 -5.48
CA ALA A 72 1.92 -2.50 -5.93
C ALA A 72 1.78 -0.98 -5.72
N VAL A 73 0.69 -0.37 -6.19
CA VAL A 73 0.41 1.07 -6.01
C VAL A 73 0.24 1.44 -4.53
N ALA A 74 -0.39 0.57 -3.72
CA ALA A 74 -0.50 0.78 -2.29
C ALA A 74 0.87 0.72 -1.60
N THR A 75 1.75 -0.18 -2.03
CA THR A 75 3.14 -0.27 -1.55
C THR A 75 3.94 0.98 -1.88
N GLU A 76 3.81 1.52 -3.08
CA GLU A 76 4.46 2.78 -3.46
C GLU A 76 4.08 3.92 -2.51
N LEU A 77 2.78 4.12 -2.27
CA LEU A 77 2.31 5.14 -1.35
C LEU A 77 2.75 4.91 0.09
N PHE A 78 2.81 3.65 0.52
CA PHE A 78 3.25 3.28 1.86
C PHE A 78 4.70 3.72 2.14
N PHE A 79 5.58 3.72 1.13
CA PHE A 79 6.96 4.19 1.29
C PHE A 79 7.16 5.67 0.92
N ASP A 80 6.50 6.16 -0.13
CA ASP A 80 6.72 7.52 -0.64
C ASP A 80 5.91 8.59 0.11
N ARG A 81 4.67 8.29 0.48
CA ARG A 81 3.73 9.26 1.09
C ARG A 81 3.03 8.71 2.33
N PRO A 82 3.76 8.13 3.30
CA PRO A 82 3.15 7.38 4.39
C PRO A 82 2.25 8.22 5.29
N LEU A 83 2.59 9.49 5.56
CA LEU A 83 1.75 10.38 6.35
C LEU A 83 0.38 10.64 5.68
N ARG A 84 0.34 10.81 4.36
CA ARG A 84 -0.93 11.00 3.63
C ARG A 84 -1.74 9.71 3.58
N MET A 85 -1.08 8.58 3.38
CA MET A 85 -1.73 7.27 3.38
C MET A 85 -2.35 6.97 4.75
N LYS A 86 -1.58 7.14 5.84
CA LYS A 86 -2.07 6.96 7.23
C LYS A 86 -3.26 7.87 7.55
N LEU A 87 -3.32 9.07 6.97
CA LEU A 87 -4.43 10.01 7.16
C LEU A 87 -5.69 9.62 6.36
N GLN A 88 -5.55 9.22 5.09
CA GLN A 88 -6.69 9.03 4.18
C GLN A 88 -7.16 7.57 4.07
N HIS A 89 -6.26 6.62 4.30
CA HIS A 89 -6.50 5.17 4.26
C HIS A 89 -5.87 4.50 5.50
N PRO A 90 -6.32 4.84 6.73
CA PRO A 90 -5.68 4.38 7.96
C PRO A 90 -5.67 2.86 8.11
N ASP A 91 -6.75 2.17 7.72
CA ASP A 91 -6.84 0.71 7.82
C ASP A 91 -5.88 0.02 6.83
N LEU A 92 -5.82 0.50 5.60
CA LEU A 92 -4.88 0.01 4.58
C LEU A 92 -3.43 0.21 5.02
N TYR A 93 -3.13 1.39 5.57
CA TYR A 93 -1.82 1.68 6.15
C TYR A 93 -1.47 0.71 7.28
N ALA A 94 -2.42 0.39 8.16
CA ALA A 94 -2.20 -0.52 9.28
C ALA A 94 -1.88 -1.94 8.80
N VAL A 95 -2.62 -2.44 7.81
CA VAL A 95 -2.40 -3.77 7.21
C VAL A 95 -1.02 -3.84 6.53
N LEU A 96 -0.64 -2.82 5.75
CA LEU A 96 0.67 -2.76 5.12
C LEU A 96 1.81 -2.60 6.14
N SER A 97 1.58 -1.85 7.22
CA SER A 97 2.54 -1.73 8.33
C SER A 97 2.77 -3.07 9.02
N ALA A 98 1.70 -3.84 9.22
CA ALA A 98 1.78 -5.18 9.80
C ALA A 98 2.51 -6.15 8.88
N TYR A 99 2.26 -6.09 7.56
CA TYR A 99 2.94 -6.90 6.57
C TYR A 99 4.43 -6.55 6.43
N TYR A 100 4.77 -5.28 6.15
CA TYR A 100 6.16 -4.84 6.01
C TYR A 100 6.91 -4.74 7.34
N ARG A 101 6.21 -4.85 8.47
CA ARG A 101 6.73 -4.71 9.84
C ARG A 101 7.49 -3.38 10.03
N GLN A 102 6.93 -2.31 9.48
CA GLN A 102 7.51 -0.97 9.48
C GLN A 102 6.42 0.08 9.75
N ASP A 103 6.73 1.14 10.52
CA ASP A 103 5.94 2.38 10.54
C ASP A 103 6.70 3.45 9.75
N THR A 104 6.36 3.58 8.46
CA THR A 104 7.02 4.53 7.55
C THR A 104 6.58 5.97 7.81
N ALA A 105 5.39 6.18 8.36
CA ALA A 105 4.86 7.48 8.77
C ALA A 105 5.61 8.01 9.99
N GLU A 106 5.81 7.17 11.01
CA GLU A 106 6.65 7.51 12.17
C GLU A 106 8.09 7.80 11.73
N ARG A 107 8.67 6.96 10.88
CA ARG A 107 10.01 7.20 10.33
C ARG A 107 10.10 8.55 9.60
N GLN A 108 9.08 8.91 8.81
CA GLN A 108 9.04 10.19 8.11
C GLN A 108 8.89 11.35 9.10
N GLN A 109 8.05 11.23 10.12
CA GLN A 109 7.84 12.25 11.14
C GLN A 109 9.12 12.50 11.95
N LEU A 110 9.84 11.45 12.34
CA LEU A 110 11.13 11.56 13.02
C LEU A 110 12.15 12.32 12.16
N LYS A 111 12.26 11.98 10.87
CA LYS A 111 13.14 12.70 9.93
C LYS A 111 12.82 14.18 9.80
N LEU A 112 11.55 14.56 9.91
CA LEU A 112 11.13 15.96 9.88
C LEU A 112 11.41 16.69 11.19
N SER A 113 11.45 15.97 12.32
CA SER A 113 11.73 16.52 13.65
C SER A 113 13.22 16.62 13.99
N THR A 114 14.08 15.86 13.32
CA THR A 114 15.54 15.93 13.56
C THR A 114 16.14 17.11 12.78
N PRO A 115 16.85 18.05 13.44
CA PRO A 115 17.57 19.10 12.74
C PRO A 115 18.63 18.47 11.82
N LYS A 116 18.75 18.97 10.58
CA LYS A 116 19.90 18.64 9.72
C LYS A 116 21.15 19.18 10.42
N SER A 117 21.98 18.32 10.98
CA SER A 117 23.36 18.66 11.29
C SER A 117 24.10 18.80 9.95
N GLU A 118 24.52 20.04 9.63
CA GLU A 118 25.41 20.37 8.52
C GLU A 118 26.82 19.79 8.74
#